data_AF-A0A8X7N5J3-F1
#
_entry.id   AF-A0A8X7N5J3-F1
#
_cell.length_a   1.000
_cell.length_b   1.000
_cell.length_c   1.000
_cell.angle_alpha   90.00
_cell.angle_beta   90.00
_cell.angle_gamma   90.00
#
_symmetry.space_group_name_H-M   'P 1'
#
loop_
_entity.id
_entity.type
_entity.pdbx_description
1 polymer ?
#
loop_
_entity_poly.entity_id
_entity_poly.type
_entity_poly.pdbx_seq_one_letter_code
_entity_poly.pdbx_strand_id
1 'polypeptide(L)'
;MVTSAGNVGDAGTFYARAPAGGEGVHAVGSVGNLHIPGFTATVSTKSSNFTFVYAAANPVSLNGSQSLPVFLNSFTGVNDTCAPLDNSTSLAHSIPVIAIGSGCSTTAQSKNLIAANASIALWYNDDSSEIFTFSVGMSKFQSFIIDYQSGRQIVDAVKAEGNVTIDFSNTQASYIEDTIGGGSMAAYSNYGPDWELNSYVGSSSVGSNILSTFPLSKGGYGVATGTSMSTPLTASAYALYLSAKGKNETPAQLRSVFATTATPVYYNSTIEVLSTVAQQGGGLINVARAIASTSRAWPDRLSLNDTEFFNGTQKLTITNVGPSSQKMHVGHMPAGTVYTRSAGKWSYGDGLVPQNKDQATVTVTPSQFTVAPGQSTTVTVTFQPPTPNQDTMPMFSGYIKFKSSEDSGSLNVPYLGVAAKVRELPVILKSPKFNVPAIVDPASQDPVNGSATYNLQTEDQQPIFQYGFKAGTALATIDLIYANSTTATSFRRDAAHSSSSAADVPAGAIVGNLDTVVWNARSYDTPGTVTITEKMYDDRNVSKTIEDGEYRVLLRALKLRGDPNDPKDFESFLSEKFVVKRK
;
A
#
# COMPACT_ATOMS: atom_id res chain seq x y z
N MET A 1 -10.13 4.84 -15.70
CA MET A 1 -9.00 5.59 -15.11
C MET A 1 -7.95 4.58 -14.67
N VAL A 2 -6.66 4.87 -14.88
CA VAL A 2 -5.53 4.04 -14.39
C VAL A 2 -4.85 4.82 -13.27
N THR A 3 -4.52 4.19 -12.15
CA THR A 3 -3.93 4.85 -10.98
C THR A 3 -3.00 3.93 -10.22
N SER A 4 -2.13 4.49 -9.38
CA SER A 4 -1.21 3.74 -8.55
C SER A 4 -1.95 3.06 -7.40
N ALA A 5 -1.58 1.81 -7.10
CA ALA A 5 -2.17 1.10 -5.96
C ALA A 5 -1.73 1.67 -4.60
N GLY A 6 -0.55 2.30 -4.53
CA GLY A 6 0.07 2.86 -3.32
C GLY A 6 1.35 2.13 -2.91
N ASN A 7 2.15 2.76 -2.03
CA ASN A 7 3.52 2.34 -1.68
C ASN A 7 3.72 2.05 -0.17
N VAL A 8 2.72 1.49 0.49
CA VAL A 8 2.67 1.22 1.94
C VAL A 8 2.27 -0.24 2.17
N GLY A 9 2.83 -1.15 1.37
CA GLY A 9 2.56 -2.59 1.45
C GLY A 9 2.97 -3.21 2.79
N ASP A 10 3.91 -2.59 3.51
CA ASP A 10 4.34 -2.95 4.86
C ASP A 10 3.22 -2.77 5.91
N ALA A 11 2.25 -1.90 5.66
CA ALA A 11 1.05 -1.80 6.50
C ALA A 11 0.15 -3.04 6.39
N GLY A 12 0.34 -3.87 5.36
CA GLY A 12 -0.44 -5.07 5.07
C GLY A 12 -1.75 -4.79 4.35
N THR A 13 -2.68 -5.75 4.46
CA THR A 13 -3.96 -5.79 3.75
C THR A 13 -4.91 -4.66 4.13
N PHE A 14 -5.96 -4.45 3.32
CA PHE A 14 -6.98 -3.41 3.51
C PHE A 14 -6.45 -1.98 3.42
N TYR A 15 -5.56 -1.76 2.45
CA TYR A 15 -4.88 -0.48 2.27
C TYR A 15 -5.17 0.18 0.91
N ALA A 16 -6.33 -0.14 0.33
CA ALA A 16 -6.88 0.62 -0.77
C ALA A 16 -7.14 2.07 -0.34
N ARG A 17 -6.63 3.04 -1.10
CA ARG A 17 -6.85 4.47 -0.89
C ARG A 17 -7.53 5.08 -2.10
N ALA A 18 -8.32 6.13 -1.90
CA ALA A 18 -8.86 6.89 -3.01
C ALA A 18 -7.72 7.56 -3.81
N PRO A 19 -7.83 7.66 -5.14
CA PRO A 19 -8.92 7.16 -5.98
C PRO A 19 -8.77 5.68 -6.38
N ALA A 20 -7.68 4.99 -6.00
CA ALA A 20 -7.38 3.62 -6.42
C ALA A 20 -8.44 2.59 -6.02
N GLY A 21 -9.01 2.72 -4.82
CA GLY A 21 -10.12 1.88 -4.35
C GLY A 21 -11.47 2.18 -5.00
N GLY A 22 -11.57 3.16 -5.91
CA GLY A 22 -12.84 3.53 -6.53
C GLY A 22 -13.38 2.50 -7.51
N GLU A 23 -14.71 2.41 -7.62
CA GLU A 23 -15.35 1.59 -8.65
C GLU A 23 -14.96 2.08 -10.06
N GLY A 24 -14.81 1.15 -11.02
CA GLY A 24 -14.44 1.51 -12.39
C GLY A 24 -12.95 1.88 -12.58
N VAL A 25 -12.17 1.96 -11.50
CA VAL A 25 -10.74 2.27 -11.54
C VAL A 25 -9.92 1.02 -11.83
N HIS A 26 -8.78 1.19 -12.49
CA HIS A 26 -7.74 0.19 -12.61
C HIS A 26 -6.55 0.63 -11.75
N ALA A 27 -6.49 0.13 -10.52
CA ALA A 27 -5.32 0.33 -9.68
C ALA A 27 -4.19 -0.63 -10.08
N VAL A 28 -2.97 -0.10 -10.10
CA VAL A 28 -1.80 -0.79 -10.64
C VAL A 28 -0.80 -1.10 -9.53
N GLY A 29 -0.53 -2.39 -9.33
CA GLY A 29 0.54 -2.86 -8.44
C GLY A 29 1.93 -2.74 -9.08
N SER A 30 2.98 -2.87 -8.26
CA SER A 30 4.37 -2.74 -8.71
C SER A 30 5.10 -4.06 -8.67
N VAL A 31 5.73 -4.43 -9.79
CA VAL A 31 6.67 -5.57 -9.89
C VAL A 31 8.11 -5.03 -9.94
N GLY A 32 9.04 -5.78 -9.33
CA GLY A 32 10.47 -5.48 -9.37
C GLY A 32 11.04 -5.57 -10.77
N ASN A 33 11.89 -4.62 -11.14
CA ASN A 33 12.60 -4.65 -12.41
C ASN A 33 13.74 -5.66 -12.32
N LEU A 34 13.88 -6.52 -13.32
CA LEU A 34 14.96 -7.52 -13.37
C LEU A 34 16.34 -6.88 -13.49
N HIS A 35 16.43 -5.71 -14.13
CA HIS A 35 17.69 -5.04 -14.41
C HIS A 35 17.66 -3.61 -13.85
N ILE A 36 18.38 -3.37 -12.75
CA ILE A 36 18.48 -2.06 -12.11
C ILE A 36 19.46 -1.21 -12.92
N PRO A 37 19.02 -0.11 -13.56
CA PRO A 37 19.88 0.70 -14.42
C PRO A 37 21.04 1.32 -13.65
N GLY A 38 22.23 1.31 -14.25
CA GLY A 38 23.44 1.83 -13.63
C GLY A 38 24.60 2.00 -14.58
N PHE A 39 25.78 2.20 -13.99
CA PHE A 39 27.02 2.38 -14.72
C PHE A 39 28.15 1.59 -14.07
N THR A 40 29.13 1.20 -14.87
CA THR A 40 30.31 0.46 -14.38
C THR A 40 31.30 1.38 -13.68
N ALA A 41 31.99 0.88 -12.65
CA ALA A 41 33.18 1.49 -12.07
C ALA A 41 34.25 0.43 -11.82
N THR A 42 35.52 0.82 -11.82
CA THR A 42 36.65 -0.11 -11.67
C THR A 42 37.31 0.04 -10.32
N VAL A 43 37.36 -1.03 -9.56
CA VAL A 43 38.13 -1.14 -8.33
C VAL A 43 39.55 -1.57 -8.70
N SER A 44 40.55 -0.86 -8.19
CA SER A 44 41.97 -1.19 -8.34
C SER A 44 42.59 -1.47 -6.98
N THR A 45 43.28 -2.60 -6.89
CA THR A 45 44.03 -3.04 -5.71
C THR A 45 45.52 -3.13 -6.08
N LYS A 46 46.38 -3.62 -5.17
CA LYS A 46 47.80 -3.88 -5.52
C LYS A 46 47.94 -5.10 -6.42
N SER A 47 47.06 -6.09 -6.25
CA SER A 47 47.17 -7.40 -6.90
C SER A 47 46.31 -7.55 -8.16
N SER A 48 45.18 -6.83 -8.23
CA SER A 48 44.16 -7.05 -9.26
C SER A 48 43.21 -5.85 -9.44
N ASN A 49 42.48 -5.85 -10.55
CA ASN A 49 41.37 -4.93 -10.80
C ASN A 49 40.10 -5.72 -11.06
N PHE A 50 38.96 -5.17 -10.64
CA PHE A 50 37.64 -5.73 -10.97
C PHE A 50 36.62 -4.61 -11.19
N THR A 51 35.56 -4.92 -11.92
CA THR A 51 34.49 -3.97 -12.25
C THR A 51 33.22 -4.34 -11.49
N PHE A 52 32.49 -3.32 -11.02
CA PHE A 52 31.14 -3.46 -10.47
C PHE A 52 30.20 -2.44 -11.11
N VAL A 53 28.90 -2.58 -10.85
CA VAL A 53 27.88 -1.62 -11.30
C VAL A 53 27.32 -0.88 -10.09
N TYR A 54 27.20 0.45 -10.20
CA TYR A 54 26.44 1.27 -9.27
C TYR A 54 25.14 1.72 -9.92
N ALA A 55 24.04 1.59 -9.19
CA ALA A 55 22.73 1.95 -9.69
C ALA A 55 22.59 3.47 -9.76
N ALA A 56 22.32 3.98 -10.95
CA ALA A 56 22.25 5.42 -11.22
C ALA A 56 21.56 5.72 -12.55
N ALA A 57 20.97 6.91 -12.65
CA ALA A 57 20.41 7.44 -13.89
C ALA A 57 21.46 8.08 -14.79
N ASN A 58 22.53 8.60 -14.18
CA ASN A 58 23.62 9.30 -14.84
C ASN A 58 24.94 8.81 -14.25
N PRO A 59 26.04 8.81 -15.04
CA PRO A 59 27.34 8.44 -14.51
C PRO A 59 27.80 9.45 -13.45
N VAL A 60 28.66 8.99 -12.55
CA VAL A 60 29.31 9.82 -11.53
C VAL A 60 30.00 11.01 -12.18
N SER A 61 29.79 12.20 -11.62
CA SER A 61 30.49 13.42 -12.02
C SER A 61 31.15 14.04 -10.80
N LEU A 62 32.47 13.87 -10.66
CA LEU A 62 33.26 14.46 -9.58
C LEU A 62 34.03 15.69 -10.07
N ASN A 63 34.12 16.70 -9.21
CA ASN A 63 35.03 17.84 -9.43
C ASN A 63 36.43 17.44 -8.99
N GLY A 64 37.29 17.05 -9.94
CA GLY A 64 38.68 16.65 -9.66
C GLY A 64 38.98 15.21 -10.09
N SER A 65 39.71 14.45 -9.26
CA SER A 65 40.06 13.06 -9.57
C SER A 65 38.82 12.18 -9.69
N GLN A 66 38.74 11.40 -10.77
CA GLN A 66 37.71 10.37 -10.97
C GLN A 66 38.10 9.03 -10.32
N SER A 67 39.34 8.92 -9.83
CA SER A 67 39.82 7.79 -9.03
C SER A 67 40.06 8.23 -7.59
N LEU A 68 39.35 7.65 -6.65
CA LEU A 68 39.44 8.00 -5.23
C LEU A 68 39.69 6.75 -4.36
N PRO A 69 40.47 6.87 -3.27
CA PRO A 69 40.63 5.80 -2.29
C PRO A 69 39.31 5.45 -1.60
N VAL A 70 39.12 4.16 -1.32
CA VAL A 70 38.03 3.65 -0.50
C VAL A 70 38.30 3.98 0.97
N PHE A 71 37.26 4.43 1.67
CA PHE A 71 37.27 4.65 3.11
C PHE A 71 36.29 3.69 3.79
N LEU A 72 36.74 3.05 4.88
CA LEU A 72 35.89 2.24 5.76
C LEU A 72 36.07 2.79 7.18
N ASN A 73 34.98 3.23 7.83
CA ASN A 73 35.07 3.66 9.22
C ASN A 73 35.11 2.44 10.17
N SER A 74 34.46 1.34 9.80
CA SER A 74 34.62 0.04 10.44
C SER A 74 34.78 -1.08 9.41
N PHE A 75 35.54 -2.13 9.77
CA PHE A 75 35.70 -3.31 8.92
C PHE A 75 34.45 -4.22 8.85
N THR A 76 33.48 -4.00 9.73
CA THR A 76 32.17 -4.67 9.69
C THR A 76 31.21 -3.96 8.73
N GLY A 77 31.35 -2.65 8.54
CA GLY A 77 30.61 -1.86 7.55
C GLY A 77 29.10 -1.66 7.82
N VAL A 78 28.48 -2.43 8.72
CA VAL A 78 27.03 -2.36 9.02
C VAL A 78 26.72 -1.23 9.98
N ASN A 79 25.67 -0.45 9.69
CA ASN A 79 25.27 0.73 10.47
C ASN A 79 26.40 1.76 10.64
N ASP A 80 27.36 1.71 9.73
CA ASP A 80 28.49 2.60 9.79
C ASP A 80 28.02 4.04 9.61
N THR A 81 28.70 4.99 10.26
CA THR A 81 28.40 6.43 10.19
C THR A 81 27.01 6.85 10.71
N CYS A 82 26.35 6.02 11.52
CA CYS A 82 25.13 6.44 12.25
C CYS A 82 25.42 7.48 13.33
N ALA A 83 26.62 7.46 13.92
CA ALA A 83 27.14 8.54 14.74
C ALA A 83 28.04 9.48 13.92
N PRO A 84 28.20 10.75 14.34
CA PRO A 84 29.20 11.63 13.75
C PRO A 84 30.60 10.99 13.75
N LEU A 85 31.35 11.20 12.67
CA LEU A 85 32.75 10.79 12.59
C LEU A 85 33.61 11.71 13.48
N ASP A 86 34.76 11.21 13.91
CA ASP A 86 35.72 12.01 14.67
C ASP A 86 36.10 13.28 13.89
N ASN A 87 36.22 14.42 14.58
CA ASN A 87 36.52 15.72 13.95
C ASN A 87 37.85 15.75 13.18
N SER A 88 38.76 14.81 13.44
CA SER A 88 40.03 14.64 12.70
C SER A 88 39.86 13.89 11.37
N THR A 89 38.72 13.22 11.16
CA THR A 89 38.42 12.44 9.96
C THR A 89 37.86 13.35 8.88
N SER A 90 38.57 13.46 7.76
CA SER A 90 38.08 14.12 6.55
C SER A 90 37.89 13.09 5.44
N LEU A 91 36.73 13.13 4.81
CA LEU A 91 36.35 12.33 3.64
C LEU A 91 36.50 13.12 2.33
N ALA A 92 37.16 14.28 2.39
CA ALA A 92 37.55 15.00 1.19
C ALA A 92 38.45 14.09 0.33
N HIS A 93 37.99 13.76 -0.88
CA HIS A 93 38.67 12.87 -1.83
C HIS A 93 38.72 11.40 -1.45
N SER A 94 37.73 10.87 -0.71
CA SER A 94 37.57 9.43 -0.49
C SER A 94 36.15 8.96 -0.74
N ILE A 95 35.97 7.64 -0.88
CA ILE A 95 34.65 7.00 -1.09
C ILE A 95 34.35 6.10 0.11
N PRO A 96 33.48 6.52 1.03
CA PRO A 96 32.94 5.62 2.05
C PRO A 96 32.08 4.53 1.40
N VAL A 97 32.33 3.28 1.80
CA VAL A 97 31.55 2.10 1.39
C VAL A 97 30.87 1.50 2.62
N ILE A 98 29.54 1.48 2.63
CA ILE A 98 28.74 1.25 3.84
C ILE A 98 27.75 0.11 3.60
N ALA A 99 27.72 -0.86 4.51
CA ALA A 99 26.63 -1.82 4.55
C ALA A 99 25.42 -1.19 5.27
N ILE A 100 24.27 -1.23 4.62
CA ILE A 100 23.01 -0.75 5.21
C ILE A 100 22.63 -1.66 6.37
N GLY A 101 22.14 -1.05 7.46
CA GLY A 101 21.54 -1.78 8.57
C GLY A 101 20.40 -0.99 9.20
N SER A 102 19.89 -1.47 10.34
CA SER A 102 18.71 -0.93 11.02
C SER A 102 18.99 0.18 12.04
N GLY A 103 20.24 0.57 12.26
CA GLY A 103 20.64 1.49 13.33
C GLY A 103 20.25 2.94 13.08
N CYS A 104 20.20 3.37 11.81
CA CYS A 104 19.74 4.70 11.40
C CYS A 104 19.44 4.73 9.90
N SER A 105 18.79 5.79 9.41
CA SER A 105 18.49 5.92 7.98
C SER A 105 19.72 6.32 7.15
N THR A 106 19.71 5.99 5.86
CA THR A 106 20.75 6.44 4.90
C THR A 106 20.83 7.96 4.81
N THR A 107 19.73 8.68 5.05
CA THR A 107 19.73 10.15 5.20
C THR A 107 20.53 10.60 6.41
N ALA A 108 20.41 9.92 7.56
CA ALA A 108 21.18 10.25 8.76
C ALA A 108 22.68 9.96 8.56
N GLN A 109 23.01 8.80 7.98
CA GLN A 109 24.40 8.47 7.59
C GLN A 109 24.98 9.53 6.65
N SER A 110 24.23 9.89 5.60
CA SER A 110 24.68 10.89 4.62
C SER A 110 24.95 12.26 5.25
N LYS A 111 24.17 12.69 6.26
CA LYS A 111 24.45 13.94 6.99
C LYS A 111 25.80 13.90 7.70
N ASN A 112 26.12 12.78 8.35
CA ASN A 112 27.40 12.62 9.04
C ASN A 112 28.58 12.56 8.04
N LEU A 113 28.39 11.90 6.90
CA LEU A 113 29.38 11.87 5.82
C LEU A 113 29.66 13.25 5.23
N ILE A 114 28.60 14.02 4.97
CA ILE A 114 28.70 15.40 4.45
C ILE A 114 29.38 16.31 5.47
N ALA A 115 29.09 16.16 6.77
CA ALA A 115 29.77 16.90 7.82
C ALA A 115 31.27 16.62 7.86
N ALA A 116 31.69 15.42 7.45
CA ALA A 116 33.10 15.05 7.24
C ALA A 116 33.63 15.37 5.83
N ASN A 117 32.95 16.20 5.03
CA ASN A 117 33.33 16.64 3.68
C ASN A 117 33.28 15.55 2.58
N ALA A 118 32.49 14.49 2.72
CA ALA A 118 32.26 13.54 1.63
C ALA A 118 31.46 14.17 0.48
N SER A 119 31.82 13.85 -0.76
CA SER A 119 31.09 14.25 -1.98
C SER A 119 30.34 13.09 -2.65
N ILE A 120 30.67 11.85 -2.28
CA ILE A 120 30.12 10.62 -2.82
C ILE A 120 30.13 9.54 -1.72
N ALA A 121 29.25 8.55 -1.82
CA ALA A 121 29.27 7.35 -1.00
C ALA A 121 28.56 6.18 -1.70
N LEU A 122 28.98 4.95 -1.38
CA LEU A 122 28.39 3.72 -1.88
C LEU A 122 27.76 2.93 -0.72
N TRP A 123 26.53 2.47 -0.93
CA TRP A 123 25.84 1.59 -0.02
C TRP A 123 25.59 0.23 -0.64
N TYR A 124 25.53 -0.82 0.18
CA TYR A 124 25.04 -2.13 -0.23
C TYR A 124 24.17 -2.73 0.88
N ASN A 125 23.14 -3.46 0.48
CA ASN A 125 22.28 -4.22 1.39
C ASN A 125 22.88 -5.61 1.68
N ASP A 126 22.24 -6.38 2.56
CA ASP A 126 22.47 -7.83 2.65
C ASP A 126 22.01 -8.57 1.37
N ASP A 127 22.27 -9.89 1.32
CA ASP A 127 21.94 -10.76 0.18
C ASP A 127 20.47 -11.23 0.14
N SER A 128 19.62 -10.69 1.02
CA SER A 128 18.21 -11.05 1.14
C SER A 128 17.24 -9.87 0.95
N SER A 129 17.76 -8.65 0.98
CA SER A 129 16.99 -7.41 0.91
C SER A 129 16.88 -6.88 -0.51
N GLU A 130 15.69 -6.43 -0.90
CA GLU A 130 15.47 -5.78 -2.19
C GLU A 130 16.38 -4.55 -2.36
N ILE A 131 16.91 -4.36 -3.57
CA ILE A 131 17.75 -3.20 -3.90
C ILE A 131 16.84 -2.09 -4.39
N PHE A 132 16.83 -0.97 -3.68
CA PHE A 132 16.14 0.24 -4.14
C PHE A 132 17.12 1.38 -4.34
N THR A 133 17.09 1.99 -5.53
CA THR A 133 17.78 3.25 -5.75
C THR A 133 17.17 4.33 -4.87
N PHE A 134 18.00 5.07 -4.15
CA PHE A 134 17.57 6.22 -3.35
C PHE A 134 18.39 7.46 -3.69
N SER A 135 17.75 8.61 -3.55
CA SER A 135 18.42 9.91 -3.60
C SER A 135 18.20 10.60 -2.26
N VAL A 136 19.29 11.03 -1.62
CA VAL A 136 19.19 11.72 -0.33
C VAL A 136 18.83 13.21 -0.46
N GLY A 137 18.61 13.71 -1.68
CA GLY A 137 18.10 15.06 -1.94
C GLY A 137 19.00 16.21 -1.47
N MET A 138 20.29 15.93 -1.22
CA MET A 138 21.26 16.89 -0.70
C MET A 138 22.18 17.42 -1.80
N SER A 139 22.33 18.75 -1.85
CA SER A 139 23.13 19.42 -2.87
C SER A 139 24.61 19.00 -2.79
N LYS A 140 25.21 18.68 -3.95
CA LYS A 140 26.64 18.32 -4.12
C LYS A 140 27.11 17.00 -3.48
N PHE A 141 26.19 16.16 -2.99
CA PHE A 141 26.51 14.83 -2.49
C PHE A 141 25.85 13.76 -3.38
N GLN A 142 26.64 12.79 -3.83
CA GLN A 142 26.18 11.70 -4.69
C GLN A 142 26.06 10.40 -3.90
N SER A 143 24.87 9.82 -3.88
CA SER A 143 24.59 8.57 -3.17
C SER A 143 24.22 7.46 -4.14
N PHE A 144 24.92 6.32 -4.08
CA PHE A 144 24.64 5.17 -4.94
C PHE A 144 24.52 3.88 -4.15
N ILE A 145 23.73 2.95 -4.69
CA ILE A 145 23.65 1.58 -4.20
C ILE A 145 24.34 0.65 -5.18
N ILE A 146 25.03 -0.36 -4.64
CA ILE A 146 25.70 -1.45 -5.37
C ILE A 146 25.16 -2.78 -4.84
N ASP A 147 25.39 -3.86 -5.58
CA ASP A 147 25.01 -5.19 -5.11
C ASP A 147 25.86 -5.65 -3.91
N TYR A 148 25.34 -6.61 -3.15
CA TYR A 148 25.99 -7.16 -1.96
C TYR A 148 27.37 -7.75 -2.26
N GLN A 149 27.52 -8.50 -3.37
CA GLN A 149 28.76 -9.20 -3.70
C GLN A 149 29.88 -8.19 -3.98
N SER A 150 29.59 -7.16 -4.76
CA SER A 150 30.48 -6.04 -5.07
C SER A 150 30.89 -5.28 -3.82
N GLY A 151 29.93 -4.94 -2.94
CA GLY A 151 30.22 -4.28 -1.67
C GLY A 151 31.13 -5.10 -0.76
N ARG A 152 30.88 -6.40 -0.64
CA ARG A 152 31.72 -7.33 0.11
C ARG A 152 33.11 -7.49 -0.48
N GLN A 153 33.20 -7.61 -1.80
CA GLN A 153 34.49 -7.73 -2.50
C GLN A 153 35.37 -6.50 -2.27
N ILE A 154 34.78 -5.28 -2.29
CA ILE A 154 35.51 -4.05 -1.99
C ILE A 154 36.01 -4.04 -0.53
N VAL A 155 35.15 -4.39 0.42
CA VAL A 155 35.52 -4.43 1.85
C VAL A 155 36.63 -5.45 2.12
N ASP A 156 36.53 -6.63 1.52
CA ASP A 156 37.50 -7.70 1.73
C ASP A 156 38.84 -7.37 1.05
N ALA A 157 38.83 -6.67 -0.10
CA ALA A 157 40.04 -6.14 -0.73
C ALA A 157 40.76 -5.10 0.17
N VAL A 158 40.02 -4.18 0.80
CA VAL A 158 40.61 -3.20 1.74
C VAL A 158 41.23 -3.91 2.95
N LYS A 159 40.57 -4.94 3.50
CA LYS A 159 41.12 -5.75 4.61
C LYS A 159 42.41 -6.46 4.22
N ALA A 160 42.47 -7.01 3.01
CA ALA A 160 43.60 -7.80 2.55
C ALA A 160 44.82 -6.96 2.14
N GLU A 161 44.59 -5.84 1.43
CA GLU A 161 45.67 -5.12 0.72
C GLU A 161 45.87 -3.67 1.19
N GLY A 162 44.93 -3.15 1.98
CA GLY A 162 44.91 -1.77 2.46
C GLY A 162 44.43 -0.79 1.40
N ASN A 163 45.35 -0.27 0.59
CA ASN A 163 45.03 0.80 -0.36
C ASN A 163 44.25 0.26 -1.56
N VAL A 164 42.97 0.60 -1.63
CA VAL A 164 42.04 0.28 -2.73
C VAL A 164 41.46 1.58 -3.27
N THR A 165 41.40 1.73 -4.59
CA THR A 165 40.79 2.88 -5.25
C THR A 165 39.63 2.46 -6.14
N ILE A 166 38.68 3.37 -6.36
CA ILE A 166 37.58 3.19 -7.33
C ILE A 166 37.70 4.29 -8.38
N ASP A 167 37.69 3.89 -9.65
CA ASP A 167 37.78 4.76 -10.83
C ASP A 167 36.45 4.82 -11.60
N PHE A 168 35.96 6.04 -11.80
CA PHE A 168 34.74 6.37 -12.55
C PHE A 168 35.03 7.01 -13.93
N SER A 169 36.29 7.08 -14.38
CA SER A 169 36.68 7.76 -15.62
C SER A 169 36.14 7.10 -16.90
N ASN A 170 36.05 5.77 -16.93
CA ASN A 170 35.65 4.97 -18.08
C ASN A 170 34.32 4.22 -17.83
N THR A 171 33.33 4.94 -17.31
CA THR A 171 32.00 4.37 -17.01
C THR A 171 31.25 3.98 -18.29
N GLN A 172 30.62 2.81 -18.27
CA GLN A 172 29.73 2.33 -19.33
C GLN A 172 28.34 2.09 -18.76
N ALA A 173 27.30 2.38 -19.54
CA ALA A 173 25.93 2.04 -19.15
C ALA A 173 25.82 0.52 -18.98
N SER A 174 25.27 0.09 -17.85
CA SER A 174 25.11 -1.30 -17.47
C SER A 174 23.91 -1.44 -16.53
N TYR A 175 23.79 -2.57 -15.87
CA TYR A 175 22.74 -2.80 -14.88
C TYR A 175 23.20 -3.79 -13.81
N ILE A 176 22.54 -3.74 -12.66
CA ILE A 176 22.62 -4.79 -11.63
C ILE A 176 21.48 -5.77 -11.89
N GLU A 177 21.79 -7.06 -11.90
CA GLU A 177 20.78 -8.13 -11.92
C GLU A 177 20.07 -8.19 -10.56
N ASP A 178 18.76 -7.95 -10.54
CA ASP A 178 17.96 -8.02 -9.31
C ASP A 178 17.44 -9.44 -9.09
N THR A 179 18.25 -10.26 -8.41
CA THR A 179 17.94 -11.66 -8.12
C THR A 179 16.98 -11.85 -6.93
N ILE A 180 16.68 -10.76 -6.21
CA ILE A 180 15.86 -10.78 -4.99
C ILE A 180 14.44 -10.30 -5.28
N GLY A 181 14.28 -9.05 -5.74
CA GLY A 181 12.99 -8.44 -6.01
C GLY A 181 12.55 -8.53 -7.47
N GLY A 182 13.50 -8.79 -8.38
CA GLY A 182 13.26 -8.80 -9.82
C GLY A 182 12.18 -9.80 -10.23
N GLY A 183 11.21 -9.35 -11.03
CA GLY A 183 10.13 -10.20 -11.55
C GLY A 183 9.07 -10.60 -10.52
N SER A 184 9.21 -10.19 -9.25
CA SER A 184 8.26 -10.47 -8.16
C SER A 184 7.52 -9.20 -7.76
N MET A 185 6.43 -9.33 -6.99
CA MET A 185 5.73 -8.15 -6.47
C MET A 185 6.64 -7.38 -5.51
N ALA A 186 6.80 -6.08 -5.72
CA ALA A 186 7.62 -5.25 -4.84
C ALA A 186 6.97 -5.12 -3.45
N ALA A 187 7.76 -5.27 -2.39
CA ALA A 187 7.25 -5.33 -1.01
C ALA A 187 6.42 -4.10 -0.61
N TYR A 188 6.76 -2.91 -1.13
CA TYR A 188 6.02 -1.67 -0.85
C TYR A 188 4.67 -1.59 -1.56
N SER A 189 4.38 -2.42 -2.57
CA SER A 189 3.13 -2.32 -3.32
C SER A 189 1.95 -2.64 -2.40
N ASN A 190 0.98 -1.72 -2.31
CA ASN A 190 -0.18 -1.87 -1.42
C ASN A 190 -0.95 -3.18 -1.67
N TYR A 191 -1.53 -3.68 -0.58
CA TYR A 191 -2.44 -4.81 -0.59
C TYR A 191 -3.89 -4.34 -0.49
N GLY A 192 -4.74 -4.95 -1.29
CA GLY A 192 -6.19 -4.92 -1.12
C GLY A 192 -6.68 -5.91 -0.06
N PRO A 193 -7.97 -6.28 -0.11
CA PRO A 193 -9.03 -5.57 -0.86
C PRO A 193 -9.29 -4.17 -0.29
N ASP A 194 -10.30 -3.47 -0.79
CA ASP A 194 -10.90 -2.39 0.00
C ASP A 194 -11.70 -2.94 1.21
N TRP A 195 -12.22 -2.04 2.03
CA TRP A 195 -13.01 -2.42 3.22
C TRP A 195 -14.40 -2.96 2.90
N GLU A 196 -14.83 -2.90 1.63
CA GLU A 196 -16.04 -3.55 1.13
C GLU A 196 -15.76 -4.93 0.50
N LEU A 197 -14.51 -5.40 0.62
CA LEU A 197 -14.01 -6.69 0.11
C LEU A 197 -13.97 -6.80 -1.41
N ASN A 198 -13.95 -5.67 -2.11
CA ASN A 198 -13.62 -5.66 -3.53
C ASN A 198 -12.11 -5.73 -3.72
N SER A 199 -11.68 -6.67 -4.56
CA SER A 199 -10.33 -6.59 -5.11
C SER A 199 -10.24 -5.34 -5.99
N TYR A 200 -9.31 -4.44 -5.66
CA TYR A 200 -9.17 -3.13 -6.33
C TYR A 200 -7.98 -3.09 -7.31
N VAL A 201 -6.93 -3.88 -7.04
CA VAL A 201 -5.79 -4.03 -7.95
C VAL A 201 -6.27 -4.78 -9.20
N GLY A 202 -6.23 -4.13 -10.35
CA GLY A 202 -6.62 -4.73 -11.62
C GLY A 202 -5.53 -5.66 -12.16
N SER A 203 -4.31 -5.14 -12.25
CA SER A 203 -3.09 -5.86 -12.65
C SER A 203 -1.86 -5.06 -12.18
N SER A 204 -0.67 -5.61 -12.36
CA SER A 204 0.60 -4.97 -11.98
C SER A 204 1.47 -4.68 -13.19
N SER A 205 2.33 -3.68 -13.06
CA SER A 205 3.39 -3.38 -14.03
C SER A 205 4.71 -3.18 -13.30
N VAL A 206 5.83 -3.29 -14.02
CA VAL A 206 7.15 -2.99 -13.46
C VAL A 206 7.17 -1.55 -12.92
N GLY A 207 7.68 -1.37 -11.71
CA GLY A 207 7.68 -0.05 -11.04
C GLY A 207 8.85 0.18 -10.09
N SER A 208 9.65 -0.83 -9.76
CA SER A 208 10.89 -0.64 -9.01
C SER A 208 12.03 -0.24 -9.94
N ASN A 209 12.86 0.70 -9.52
CA ASN A 209 14.10 1.08 -10.21
C ASN A 209 13.90 1.39 -11.71
N ILE A 210 12.90 2.21 -12.02
CA ILE A 210 12.58 2.61 -13.40
C ILE A 210 13.38 3.86 -13.77
N LEU A 211 14.22 3.73 -14.80
CA LEU A 211 14.87 4.88 -15.45
C LEU A 211 13.85 5.63 -16.30
N SER A 212 13.74 6.94 -16.08
CA SER A 212 12.88 7.81 -16.87
C SER A 212 13.43 9.24 -16.92
N THR A 213 12.76 10.10 -17.69
CA THR A 213 13.06 11.53 -17.75
C THR A 213 12.79 12.21 -16.42
N PHE A 214 13.66 13.14 -16.04
CA PHE A 214 13.56 14.00 -14.87
C PHE A 214 13.79 15.46 -15.27
N PRO A 215 13.43 16.45 -14.42
CA PRO A 215 13.76 17.85 -14.72
C PRO A 215 15.25 18.03 -15.03
N LEU A 216 15.59 18.87 -16.03
CA LEU A 216 16.99 19.13 -16.42
C LEU A 216 17.82 19.69 -15.25
N SER A 217 17.22 20.53 -14.40
CA SER A 217 17.83 21.03 -13.17
C SER A 217 18.18 19.95 -12.15
N LYS A 218 17.66 18.72 -12.32
CA LYS A 218 17.94 17.53 -11.51
C LYS A 218 18.70 16.45 -12.30
N GLY A 219 19.30 16.80 -13.44
CA GLY A 219 20.14 15.88 -14.22
C GLY A 219 19.44 15.20 -15.40
N GLY A 220 18.22 15.59 -15.77
CA GLY A 220 17.53 15.15 -17.00
C GLY A 220 16.99 13.72 -17.00
N TYR A 221 17.60 12.82 -16.23
CA TYR A 221 17.18 11.45 -16.01
C TYR A 221 17.20 11.10 -14.53
N GLY A 222 16.32 10.19 -14.14
CA GLY A 222 16.21 9.69 -12.77
C GLY A 222 15.81 8.22 -12.76
N VAL A 223 16.30 7.48 -11.77
CA VAL A 223 15.80 6.14 -11.44
C VAL A 223 14.88 6.30 -10.24
N ALA A 224 13.64 5.84 -10.37
CA ALA A 224 12.63 5.98 -9.33
C ALA A 224 11.86 4.67 -9.14
N THR A 225 11.35 4.51 -7.93
CA THR A 225 10.64 3.32 -7.48
C THR A 225 9.25 3.70 -7.00
N GLY A 226 8.24 2.95 -7.42
CA GLY A 226 6.87 3.09 -6.91
C GLY A 226 5.81 2.60 -7.88
N THR A 227 4.61 2.35 -7.34
CA THR A 227 3.40 2.14 -8.16
C THR A 227 3.08 3.34 -9.06
N SER A 228 3.59 4.52 -8.72
CA SER A 228 3.60 5.73 -9.56
C SER A 228 4.34 5.53 -10.90
N MET A 229 5.35 4.65 -10.96
CA MET A 229 6.09 4.31 -12.18
C MET A 229 5.39 3.19 -12.96
N SER A 230 4.73 2.25 -12.27
CA SER A 230 3.90 1.21 -12.89
C SER A 230 2.68 1.78 -13.63
N THR A 231 2.10 2.86 -13.09
CA THR A 231 0.88 3.50 -13.60
C THR A 231 1.01 4.00 -15.05
N PRO A 232 2.00 4.86 -15.40
CA PRO A 232 2.15 5.36 -16.78
C PRO A 232 2.52 4.25 -17.77
N LEU A 233 3.24 3.20 -17.33
CA LEU A 233 3.49 2.02 -18.18
C LEU A 233 2.20 1.28 -18.52
N THR A 234 1.30 1.12 -17.55
CA THR A 234 -0.03 0.51 -17.79
C THR A 234 -0.91 1.41 -18.66
N ALA A 235 -0.87 2.73 -18.47
CA ALA A 235 -1.58 3.68 -19.33
C ALA A 235 -1.05 3.61 -20.79
N SER A 236 0.26 3.45 -20.97
CA SER A 236 0.89 3.27 -22.28
C SER A 236 0.49 1.95 -22.91
N ALA A 237 0.38 0.88 -22.12
CA ALA A 237 -0.13 -0.41 -22.58
C ALA A 237 -1.57 -0.31 -23.09
N TYR A 238 -2.43 0.44 -22.40
CA TYR A 238 -3.80 0.73 -22.84
C TYR A 238 -3.80 1.48 -24.17
N ALA A 239 -2.96 2.52 -24.31
CA ALA A 239 -2.85 3.29 -25.54
C ALA A 239 -2.39 2.41 -26.73
N LEU A 240 -1.41 1.53 -26.51
CA LEU A 240 -0.91 0.59 -27.52
C LEU A 240 -1.97 -0.45 -27.90
N TYR A 241 -2.73 -0.96 -26.93
CA TYR A 241 -3.86 -1.86 -27.22
C TYR A 241 -4.92 -1.16 -28.08
N LEU A 242 -5.29 0.08 -27.71
CA LEU A 242 -6.30 0.85 -28.43
C LEU A 242 -5.85 1.24 -29.84
N SER A 243 -4.55 1.46 -30.07
CA SER A 243 -4.02 1.71 -31.41
C SER A 243 -4.07 0.45 -32.28
N ALA A 244 -3.83 -0.73 -31.69
CA ALA A 244 -3.85 -2.01 -32.40
C ALA A 244 -5.27 -2.57 -32.63
N LYS A 245 -6.20 -2.38 -31.68
CA LYS A 245 -7.53 -3.02 -31.67
C LYS A 245 -8.70 -2.06 -31.92
N GLY A 246 -8.44 -0.75 -31.95
CA GLY A 246 -9.48 0.27 -32.01
C GLY A 246 -10.09 0.57 -30.64
N LYS A 247 -11.14 1.40 -30.62
CA LYS A 247 -11.70 2.01 -29.40
C LYS A 247 -13.10 1.49 -29.01
N ASN A 248 -13.47 0.31 -29.51
CA ASN A 248 -14.82 -0.24 -29.30
C ASN A 248 -15.02 -0.85 -27.89
N GLU A 249 -13.94 -1.27 -27.23
CA GLU A 249 -13.98 -1.81 -25.87
C GLU A 249 -14.26 -0.69 -24.86
N THR A 250 -15.23 -0.92 -23.98
CA THR A 250 -15.50 -0.02 -22.85
C THR A 250 -14.34 -0.04 -21.83
N PRO A 251 -14.23 0.97 -20.95
CA PRO A 251 -13.22 0.95 -19.89
C PRO A 251 -13.23 -0.31 -19.02
N ALA A 252 -14.41 -0.86 -18.72
CA ALA A 252 -14.55 -2.09 -17.94
C ALA A 252 -14.04 -3.32 -18.71
N GLN A 253 -14.30 -3.40 -20.02
CA GLN A 253 -13.78 -4.47 -20.87
C GLN A 253 -12.27 -4.36 -21.05
N LEU A 254 -11.71 -3.16 -21.20
CA LEU A 254 -10.26 -2.95 -21.22
C LEU A 254 -9.60 -3.44 -19.92
N ARG A 255 -10.20 -3.09 -18.77
CA ARG A 255 -9.75 -3.61 -17.47
C ARG A 255 -9.79 -5.14 -17.45
N SER A 256 -10.87 -5.73 -17.94
CA SER A 256 -10.99 -7.18 -18.06
C SER A 256 -9.93 -7.80 -18.93
N VAL A 257 -9.64 -7.23 -20.11
CA VAL A 257 -8.61 -7.76 -21.01
C VAL A 257 -7.28 -7.80 -20.27
N PHE A 258 -6.82 -6.67 -19.74
CA PHE A 258 -5.51 -6.59 -19.10
C PHE A 258 -5.40 -7.40 -17.81
N ALA A 259 -6.45 -7.47 -16.99
CA ALA A 259 -6.45 -8.31 -15.80
C ALA A 259 -6.40 -9.80 -16.16
N THR A 260 -7.16 -10.23 -17.18
CA THR A 260 -7.34 -11.66 -17.48
C THR A 260 -6.28 -12.24 -18.42
N THR A 261 -5.53 -11.39 -19.14
CA THR A 261 -4.39 -11.81 -19.97
C THR A 261 -3.03 -11.57 -19.30
N ALA A 262 -3.01 -10.98 -18.11
CA ALA A 262 -1.80 -10.81 -17.33
C ALA A 262 -1.19 -12.16 -16.89
N THR A 263 0.09 -12.12 -16.56
CA THR A 263 0.86 -13.26 -16.07
C THR A 263 1.00 -13.16 -14.56
N PRO A 264 0.36 -14.04 -13.77
CA PRO A 264 0.58 -14.11 -12.33
C PRO A 264 2.06 -14.34 -12.01
N VAL A 265 2.60 -13.59 -11.06
CA VAL A 265 3.99 -13.71 -10.59
C VAL A 265 4.05 -14.47 -9.27
N TYR A 266 5.20 -15.11 -9.02
CA TYR A 266 5.52 -15.76 -7.76
C TYR A 266 5.84 -14.73 -6.68
N TYR A 267 5.72 -15.16 -5.42
CA TYR A 267 5.98 -14.34 -4.25
C TYR A 267 7.42 -13.83 -4.23
N ASN A 268 8.38 -14.72 -4.49
CA ASN A 268 9.78 -14.37 -4.78
C ASN A 268 10.47 -15.52 -5.54
N SER A 269 11.76 -15.37 -5.82
CA SER A 269 12.58 -16.35 -6.54
C SER A 269 12.78 -17.68 -5.81
N THR A 270 12.57 -17.74 -4.50
CA THR A 270 12.76 -18.93 -3.65
C THR A 270 11.46 -19.65 -3.33
N ILE A 271 10.33 -18.93 -3.35
CA ILE A 271 9.02 -19.40 -2.93
C ILE A 271 8.09 -19.42 -4.14
N GLU A 272 7.92 -20.61 -4.75
CA GLU A 272 7.08 -20.84 -5.94
C GLU A 272 5.57 -20.83 -5.65
N VAL A 273 5.11 -20.01 -4.70
CA VAL A 273 3.69 -19.72 -4.48
C VAL A 273 3.38 -18.41 -5.18
N LEU A 274 2.28 -18.34 -5.94
CA LEU A 274 1.86 -17.09 -6.58
C LEU A 274 1.59 -16.01 -5.52
N SER A 275 2.01 -14.77 -5.75
CA SER A 275 1.64 -13.65 -4.87
C SER A 275 0.11 -13.54 -4.77
N THR A 276 -0.41 -13.05 -3.65
CA THR A 276 -1.85 -12.87 -3.49
C THR A 276 -2.45 -11.95 -4.57
N VAL A 277 -3.65 -12.26 -5.05
CA VAL A 277 -4.42 -11.38 -5.96
C VAL A 277 -4.65 -10.01 -5.32
N ALA A 278 -4.68 -9.93 -3.99
CA ALA A 278 -4.83 -8.66 -3.28
C ALA A 278 -3.72 -7.65 -3.59
N GLN A 279 -2.52 -8.13 -3.93
CA GLN A 279 -1.36 -7.29 -4.23
C GLN A 279 -1.13 -7.18 -5.73
N GLN A 280 -1.29 -8.29 -6.48
CA GLN A 280 -0.94 -8.35 -7.90
C GLN A 280 -2.13 -8.18 -8.87
N GLY A 281 -3.37 -8.28 -8.39
CA GLY A 281 -4.55 -8.33 -9.26
C GLY A 281 -4.48 -9.52 -10.22
N GLY A 282 -4.59 -9.24 -11.53
CA GLY A 282 -4.38 -10.21 -12.61
C GLY A 282 -2.93 -10.69 -12.79
N GLY A 283 -1.95 -10.03 -12.16
CA GLY A 283 -0.52 -10.26 -12.32
C GLY A 283 0.16 -9.22 -13.21
N LEU A 284 1.39 -9.52 -13.64
CA LEU A 284 2.18 -8.65 -14.51
C LEU A 284 1.52 -8.50 -15.89
N ILE A 285 1.25 -7.27 -16.31
CA ILE A 285 0.64 -6.98 -17.62
C ILE A 285 1.41 -7.63 -18.77
N ASN A 286 0.69 -8.27 -19.68
CA ASN A 286 1.25 -8.83 -20.90
C ASN A 286 0.56 -8.23 -22.12
N VAL A 287 1.16 -7.18 -22.67
CA VAL A 287 0.55 -6.38 -23.75
C VAL A 287 0.40 -7.19 -25.04
N ALA A 288 1.38 -8.04 -25.36
CA ALA A 288 1.32 -8.92 -26.53
C ALA A 288 0.14 -9.90 -26.41
N ARG A 289 -0.03 -10.55 -25.26
CA ARG A 289 -1.18 -11.43 -25.00
C ARG A 289 -2.50 -10.66 -25.01
N ALA A 290 -2.55 -9.47 -24.43
CA ALA A 290 -3.76 -8.62 -24.46
C ALA A 290 -4.21 -8.34 -25.89
N ILE A 291 -3.30 -7.89 -26.77
CA ILE A 291 -3.58 -7.57 -28.18
C ILE A 291 -3.97 -8.81 -28.98
N ALA A 292 -3.25 -9.92 -28.77
CA ALA A 292 -3.50 -11.19 -29.45
C ALA A 292 -4.78 -11.89 -28.94
N SER A 293 -5.31 -11.49 -27.79
CA SER A 293 -6.38 -12.21 -27.11
C SER A 293 -7.66 -12.34 -27.95
N THR A 294 -8.09 -13.57 -28.16
CA THR A 294 -9.32 -13.95 -28.88
C THR A 294 -10.49 -14.29 -27.96
N SER A 295 -10.30 -14.18 -26.64
CA SER A 295 -11.34 -14.44 -25.65
C SER A 295 -11.56 -13.22 -24.75
N ARG A 296 -12.77 -13.10 -24.19
CA ARG A 296 -13.12 -12.15 -23.11
C ARG A 296 -13.77 -12.92 -21.97
N ALA A 297 -13.49 -12.51 -20.75
CA ALA A 297 -14.18 -13.00 -19.56
C ALA A 297 -14.99 -11.86 -18.93
N TRP A 298 -16.13 -12.18 -18.31
CA TRP A 298 -16.88 -11.23 -17.50
C TRP A 298 -17.58 -11.94 -16.33
N PRO A 299 -17.57 -11.38 -15.11
CA PRO A 299 -16.78 -10.22 -14.67
C PRO A 299 -15.26 -10.41 -14.80
N ASP A 300 -14.51 -9.32 -14.67
CA ASP A 300 -13.04 -9.30 -14.77
C ASP A 300 -12.34 -9.89 -13.54
N ARG A 301 -13.08 -10.07 -12.44
CA ARG A 301 -12.65 -10.66 -11.18
C ARG A 301 -13.85 -11.15 -10.37
N LEU A 302 -13.59 -12.02 -9.40
CA LEU A 302 -14.60 -12.58 -8.51
C LEU A 302 -14.33 -12.18 -7.05
N SER A 303 -15.16 -11.31 -6.50
CA SER A 303 -15.17 -10.98 -5.07
C SER A 303 -16.06 -11.99 -4.33
N LEU A 304 -15.44 -12.85 -3.52
CA LEU A 304 -16.12 -13.91 -2.78
C LEU A 304 -16.64 -13.46 -1.41
N ASN A 305 -16.31 -12.22 -1.02
CA ASN A 305 -16.71 -11.61 0.25
C ASN A 305 -16.08 -12.34 1.46
N ASP A 306 -16.70 -12.17 2.63
CA ASP A 306 -16.31 -12.81 3.89
C ASP A 306 -17.14 -14.06 4.20
N THR A 307 -16.99 -14.68 5.38
CA THR A 307 -17.74 -15.90 5.72
C THR A 307 -19.19 -15.66 6.15
N GLU A 308 -19.55 -14.44 6.55
CA GLU A 308 -20.95 -14.08 6.87
C GLU A 308 -21.76 -13.86 5.59
N PHE A 309 -21.19 -13.18 4.60
CA PHE A 309 -21.83 -12.84 3.33
C PHE A 309 -21.21 -13.57 2.14
N PHE A 310 -20.78 -14.82 2.36
CA PHE A 310 -19.97 -15.58 1.41
C PHE A 310 -20.67 -15.76 0.07
N ASN A 311 -20.05 -15.24 -0.98
CA ASN A 311 -20.55 -15.37 -2.35
C ASN A 311 -19.83 -16.51 -3.08
N GLY A 312 -20.01 -17.71 -2.55
CA GLY A 312 -19.28 -18.91 -2.98
C GLY A 312 -19.71 -19.49 -4.32
N THR A 313 -20.81 -19.06 -4.92
CA THR A 313 -21.24 -19.53 -6.26
C THR A 313 -21.30 -18.35 -7.22
N GLN A 314 -20.37 -18.32 -8.16
CA GLN A 314 -20.18 -17.25 -9.12
C GLN A 314 -20.47 -17.71 -10.54
N LYS A 315 -20.84 -16.78 -11.42
CA LYS A 315 -20.97 -17.02 -12.86
C LYS A 315 -19.92 -16.24 -13.61
N LEU A 316 -19.24 -16.90 -14.54
CA LEU A 316 -18.29 -16.29 -15.48
C LEU A 316 -18.78 -16.52 -16.90
N THR A 317 -18.85 -15.46 -17.70
CA THR A 317 -19.18 -15.55 -19.12
C THR A 317 -17.90 -15.41 -19.94
N ILE A 318 -17.62 -16.42 -20.75
CA ILE A 318 -16.48 -16.44 -21.68
C ILE A 318 -17.02 -16.22 -23.09
N THR A 319 -16.53 -15.17 -23.75
CA THR A 319 -16.92 -14.79 -25.11
C THR A 319 -15.75 -14.99 -26.05
N ASN A 320 -15.97 -15.66 -27.18
CA ASN A 320 -14.99 -15.79 -28.25
C ASN A 320 -15.15 -14.62 -29.22
N VAL A 321 -14.16 -13.73 -29.26
CA VAL A 321 -14.09 -12.60 -30.20
C VAL A 321 -13.13 -12.87 -31.37
N GLY A 322 -12.57 -14.08 -31.44
CA GLY A 322 -11.74 -14.54 -32.53
C GLY A 322 -12.53 -15.15 -33.70
N PRO A 323 -11.85 -15.42 -34.82
CA PRO A 323 -12.49 -15.94 -36.04
C PRO A 323 -12.76 -17.45 -36.00
N SER A 324 -12.15 -18.19 -35.06
CA SER A 324 -12.21 -19.65 -34.98
C SER A 324 -12.74 -20.13 -33.64
N SER A 325 -13.45 -21.25 -33.63
CA SER A 325 -13.96 -21.87 -32.39
C SER A 325 -12.84 -22.16 -31.39
N GLN A 326 -13.09 -21.87 -30.11
CA GLN A 326 -12.14 -22.09 -29.02
C GLN A 326 -12.61 -23.26 -28.15
N LYS A 327 -11.78 -24.30 -27.99
CA LYS A 327 -12.05 -25.40 -27.05
C LYS A 327 -11.41 -25.09 -25.70
N MET A 328 -12.23 -24.87 -24.68
CA MET A 328 -11.79 -24.43 -23.36
C MET A 328 -11.74 -25.58 -22.37
N HIS A 329 -10.67 -25.64 -21.58
CA HIS A 329 -10.55 -26.44 -20.37
C HIS A 329 -10.38 -25.49 -19.18
N VAL A 330 -11.20 -25.67 -18.15
CA VAL A 330 -11.16 -24.83 -16.95
C VAL A 330 -10.34 -25.52 -15.86
N GLY A 331 -9.41 -24.78 -15.26
CA GLY A 331 -8.60 -25.20 -14.14
C GLY A 331 -8.58 -24.15 -13.03
N HIS A 332 -7.87 -24.47 -11.95
CA HIS A 332 -7.72 -23.63 -10.76
C HIS A 332 -6.23 -23.42 -10.48
N MET A 333 -5.85 -22.17 -10.24
CA MET A 333 -4.50 -21.76 -9.86
C MET A 333 -4.56 -21.01 -8.52
N PRO A 334 -4.30 -21.67 -7.38
CA PRO A 334 -4.30 -20.99 -6.09
C PRO A 334 -3.16 -19.98 -5.98
N ALA A 335 -3.41 -18.88 -5.27
CA ALA A 335 -2.40 -17.91 -4.88
C ALA A 335 -2.24 -17.90 -3.36
N GLY A 336 -1.12 -17.33 -2.89
CA GLY A 336 -0.79 -17.24 -1.49
C GLY A 336 -1.92 -16.60 -0.68
N THR A 337 -2.28 -17.26 0.42
CA THR A 337 -3.17 -16.69 1.44
C THR A 337 -2.38 -15.75 2.31
N VAL A 338 -2.98 -14.63 2.70
CA VAL A 338 -2.36 -13.65 3.59
C VAL A 338 -3.10 -13.65 4.92
N TYR A 339 -2.38 -13.83 6.02
CA TYR A 339 -2.93 -13.56 7.34
C TYR A 339 -2.89 -12.06 7.58
N THR A 340 -4.06 -11.46 7.63
CA THR A 340 -4.24 -10.00 7.66
C THR A 340 -3.92 -9.42 9.04
N ARG A 341 -3.98 -10.24 10.09
CA ARG A 341 -3.71 -9.88 11.48
C ARG A 341 -3.18 -11.06 12.30
N SER A 342 -2.79 -10.79 13.55
CA SER A 342 -2.51 -11.81 14.57
C SER A 342 -3.24 -11.49 15.87
N ALA A 343 -3.25 -12.45 16.81
CA ALA A 343 -3.89 -12.27 18.10
C ALA A 343 -3.38 -10.97 18.79
N GLY A 344 -4.29 -10.02 18.98
CA GLY A 344 -4.00 -8.72 19.60
C GLY A 344 -3.30 -7.67 18.71
N LYS A 345 -2.95 -7.96 17.45
CA LYS A 345 -2.25 -7.03 16.53
C LYS A 345 -2.96 -6.90 15.19
N TRP A 346 -3.07 -5.67 14.67
CA TRP A 346 -3.71 -5.38 13.36
C TRP A 346 -2.79 -5.46 12.15
N SER A 347 -1.53 -5.82 12.35
CA SER A 347 -0.65 -6.15 11.25
C SER A 347 0.10 -7.41 11.63
N TYR A 348 0.10 -8.36 10.70
CA TYR A 348 1.01 -9.49 10.74
C TYR A 348 2.36 -8.97 10.24
N GLY A 349 3.22 -8.53 11.17
CA GLY A 349 4.55 -8.01 10.87
C GLY A 349 5.53 -9.07 10.36
N ASP A 350 5.12 -10.34 10.32
CA ASP A 350 5.95 -11.48 9.97
C ASP A 350 5.58 -12.01 8.57
N GLY A 351 5.97 -11.34 7.48
CA GLY A 351 5.90 -11.93 6.12
C GLY A 351 4.50 -12.38 5.66
N LEU A 352 3.83 -11.51 4.90
CA LEU A 352 2.48 -11.75 4.38
C LEU A 352 2.48 -12.73 3.20
N VAL A 353 2.64 -14.03 3.46
CA VAL A 353 2.04 -15.20 2.78
C VAL A 353 2.55 -16.44 3.54
N PRO A 354 1.77 -17.11 4.39
CA PRO A 354 2.06 -18.50 4.72
C PRO A 354 2.21 -19.34 3.45
N GLN A 355 3.33 -20.07 3.37
CA GLN A 355 3.59 -21.09 2.35
C GLN A 355 2.67 -22.33 2.47
N ASN A 356 1.52 -22.19 3.11
CA ASN A 356 0.68 -23.33 3.48
C ASN A 356 -0.47 -23.54 2.48
N LYS A 357 -1.13 -24.70 2.63
CA LYS A 357 -2.21 -25.16 1.76
C LYS A 357 -3.57 -24.50 2.09
N ASP A 358 -3.59 -23.36 2.77
CA ASP A 358 -4.83 -22.66 3.13
C ASP A 358 -5.39 -21.93 1.92
N GLN A 359 -5.93 -22.70 0.98
CA GLN A 359 -6.46 -22.21 -0.30
C GLN A 359 -7.95 -22.55 -0.44
N ALA A 360 -8.63 -21.87 -1.35
CA ALA A 360 -10.00 -22.27 -1.70
C ALA A 360 -9.99 -23.62 -2.44
N THR A 361 -11.03 -24.43 -2.20
CA THR A 361 -11.37 -25.54 -3.10
C THR A 361 -12.35 -25.03 -4.15
N VAL A 362 -12.12 -25.35 -5.41
CA VAL A 362 -12.89 -24.82 -6.55
C VAL A 362 -13.46 -25.93 -7.40
N THR A 363 -14.75 -25.85 -7.71
CA THR A 363 -15.44 -26.71 -8.69
C THR A 363 -16.04 -25.85 -9.79
N VAL A 364 -15.89 -26.25 -11.05
CA VAL A 364 -16.43 -25.50 -12.21
C VAL A 364 -17.32 -26.38 -13.06
N THR A 365 -18.49 -25.85 -13.44
CA THR A 365 -19.44 -26.53 -14.34
C THR A 365 -19.91 -25.59 -15.47
N PRO A 366 -19.76 -25.97 -16.75
CA PRO A 366 -18.96 -27.10 -17.24
C PRO A 366 -17.44 -26.83 -17.09
N SER A 367 -16.65 -27.88 -16.87
CA SER A 367 -15.18 -27.78 -16.80
C SER A 367 -14.52 -27.85 -18.18
N GLN A 368 -15.25 -28.22 -19.22
CA GLN A 368 -14.83 -28.21 -20.62
C GLN A 368 -15.99 -27.79 -21.51
N PHE A 369 -15.71 -26.95 -22.52
CA PHE A 369 -16.74 -26.47 -23.45
C PHE A 369 -16.09 -25.94 -24.73
N THR A 370 -16.91 -25.71 -25.76
CA THR A 370 -16.48 -25.06 -27.01
C THR A 370 -17.26 -23.78 -27.22
N VAL A 371 -16.57 -22.69 -27.53
CA VAL A 371 -17.20 -21.40 -27.85
C VAL A 371 -16.97 -21.07 -29.31
N ALA A 372 -18.04 -21.07 -30.11
CA ALA A 372 -17.97 -20.68 -31.52
C ALA A 372 -17.66 -19.16 -31.67
N PRO A 373 -17.15 -18.71 -32.84
CA PRO A 373 -16.88 -17.30 -33.10
C PRO A 373 -18.09 -16.41 -32.80
N GLY A 374 -17.87 -15.31 -32.07
CA GLY A 374 -18.92 -14.36 -31.68
C GLY A 374 -19.91 -14.87 -30.64
N GLN A 375 -19.77 -16.10 -30.14
CA GLN A 375 -20.64 -16.68 -29.12
C GLN A 375 -20.06 -16.55 -27.72
N SER A 376 -20.91 -16.78 -26.73
CA SER A 376 -20.55 -16.81 -25.31
C SER A 376 -20.97 -18.12 -24.65
N THR A 377 -20.26 -18.50 -23.60
CA THR A 377 -20.64 -19.60 -22.70
C THR A 377 -20.49 -19.14 -21.27
N THR A 378 -21.50 -19.39 -20.45
CA THR A 378 -21.45 -19.13 -19.01
C THR A 378 -21.05 -20.40 -18.28
N VAL A 379 -20.05 -20.29 -17.40
CA VAL A 379 -19.66 -21.32 -16.44
C VAL A 379 -20.04 -20.90 -15.03
N THR A 380 -20.44 -21.86 -14.22
CA THR A 380 -20.67 -21.69 -12.78
C THR A 380 -19.44 -22.16 -12.02
N VAL A 381 -18.89 -21.30 -11.16
CA VAL A 381 -17.74 -21.58 -10.31
C VAL A 381 -18.20 -21.61 -8.86
N THR A 382 -17.97 -22.73 -8.18
CA THR A 382 -18.29 -22.91 -6.77
C THR A 382 -17.01 -22.98 -5.95
N PHE A 383 -16.93 -22.17 -4.90
CA PHE A 383 -15.81 -22.01 -4.00
C PHE A 383 -16.16 -22.56 -2.62
N GLN A 384 -15.22 -23.21 -1.98
CA GLN A 384 -15.21 -23.46 -0.54
C GLN A 384 -13.99 -22.72 0.06
N PRO A 385 -14.19 -21.85 1.07
CA PRO A 385 -13.09 -21.12 1.69
C PRO A 385 -12.22 -22.08 2.51
N PRO A 386 -10.94 -21.74 2.78
CA PRO A 386 -10.15 -22.43 3.79
C PRO A 386 -10.77 -22.26 5.19
N THR A 387 -10.24 -22.99 6.17
CA THR A 387 -10.72 -22.95 7.57
C THR A 387 -10.80 -21.50 8.08
N PRO A 388 -12.01 -21.03 8.46
CA PRO A 388 -12.15 -19.67 8.96
C PRO A 388 -11.41 -19.45 10.28
N ASN A 389 -10.82 -18.27 10.43
CA ASN A 389 -10.17 -17.86 11.67
C ASN A 389 -10.36 -16.35 11.86
N GLN A 390 -11.05 -15.96 12.92
CA GLN A 390 -11.30 -14.56 13.19
C GLN A 390 -9.98 -13.85 13.53
N ASP A 391 -9.13 -14.40 14.40
CA ASP A 391 -7.91 -13.76 14.90
C ASP A 391 -6.83 -13.52 13.85
N THR A 392 -6.70 -14.40 12.85
CA THR A 392 -5.74 -14.22 11.75
C THR A 392 -6.34 -13.65 10.48
N MET A 393 -7.67 -13.74 10.35
CA MET A 393 -8.47 -13.32 9.19
C MET A 393 -7.78 -13.68 7.85
N PRO A 394 -7.74 -14.97 7.49
CA PRO A 394 -7.06 -15.43 6.28
C PRO A 394 -7.72 -14.85 5.03
N MET A 395 -6.98 -14.05 4.26
CA MET A 395 -7.39 -13.57 2.95
C MET A 395 -6.85 -14.51 1.88
N PHE A 396 -7.73 -15.32 1.30
CA PHE A 396 -7.39 -16.33 0.31
C PHE A 396 -7.71 -15.85 -1.11
N SER A 397 -6.93 -16.31 -2.08
CA SER A 397 -7.09 -15.85 -3.47
C SER A 397 -6.56 -16.85 -4.49
N GLY A 398 -6.74 -16.56 -5.77
CA GLY A 398 -6.22 -17.35 -6.87
C GLY A 398 -6.88 -16.98 -8.19
N TYR A 399 -6.82 -17.88 -9.17
CA TYR A 399 -7.34 -17.67 -10.50
C TYR A 399 -8.13 -18.88 -11.00
N ILE A 400 -9.20 -18.59 -11.75
CA ILE A 400 -9.85 -19.56 -12.62
C ILE A 400 -9.16 -19.51 -13.97
N LYS A 401 -8.45 -20.59 -14.33
CA LYS A 401 -7.67 -20.69 -15.56
C LYS A 401 -8.54 -21.24 -16.68
N PHE A 402 -8.70 -20.50 -17.75
CA PHE A 402 -9.31 -20.97 -18.99
C PHE A 402 -8.20 -21.25 -19.99
N LYS A 403 -7.86 -22.53 -20.20
CA LYS A 403 -6.92 -22.96 -21.22
C LYS A 403 -7.67 -23.24 -22.51
N SER A 404 -7.42 -22.45 -23.54
CA SER A 404 -7.97 -22.69 -24.88
C SER A 404 -7.10 -23.66 -25.68
N SER A 405 -7.64 -24.20 -26.77
CA SER A 405 -6.89 -24.94 -27.79
C SER A 405 -5.83 -24.09 -28.48
N GLU A 406 -6.04 -22.77 -28.55
CA GLU A 406 -5.08 -21.79 -29.04
C GLU A 406 -4.65 -20.89 -27.89
N ASP A 407 -3.35 -20.66 -27.69
CA ASP A 407 -2.86 -19.88 -26.54
C ASP A 407 -3.43 -18.45 -26.49
N SER A 408 -3.75 -17.87 -27.65
CA SER A 408 -4.41 -16.56 -27.77
C SER A 408 -5.81 -16.52 -27.16
N GLY A 409 -6.47 -17.66 -26.98
CA GLY A 409 -7.78 -17.75 -26.34
C GLY A 409 -7.73 -17.95 -24.82
N SER A 410 -6.54 -18.13 -24.23
CA SER A 410 -6.39 -18.49 -22.82
C SER A 410 -6.43 -17.28 -21.88
N LEU A 411 -7.17 -17.41 -20.77
CA LEU A 411 -7.43 -16.36 -19.78
C LEU A 411 -7.23 -16.86 -18.34
N ASN A 412 -6.91 -15.96 -17.41
CA ASN A 412 -6.88 -16.22 -15.97
C ASN A 412 -7.81 -15.21 -15.27
N VAL A 413 -8.91 -15.65 -14.66
CA VAL A 413 -9.82 -14.73 -13.96
C VAL A 413 -9.50 -14.75 -12.46
N PRO A 414 -9.03 -13.63 -11.88
CA PRO A 414 -8.68 -13.56 -10.46
C PRO A 414 -9.92 -13.65 -9.55
N TYR A 415 -9.75 -14.25 -8.37
CA TYR A 415 -10.73 -14.25 -7.29
C TYR A 415 -10.07 -13.94 -5.95
N LEU A 416 -10.85 -13.40 -5.01
CA LEU A 416 -10.41 -13.09 -3.65
C LEU A 416 -11.56 -13.24 -2.65
N GLY A 417 -11.27 -13.77 -1.46
CA GLY A 417 -12.20 -13.84 -0.34
C GLY A 417 -11.49 -13.77 1.00
N VAL A 418 -12.28 -13.62 2.08
CA VAL A 418 -11.79 -13.54 3.45
C VAL A 418 -12.43 -14.63 4.29
N ALA A 419 -11.63 -15.49 4.91
CA ALA A 419 -12.08 -16.60 5.76
C ALA A 419 -12.29 -16.13 7.22
N ALA A 420 -13.06 -15.07 7.41
CA ALA A 420 -13.46 -14.52 8.71
C ALA A 420 -14.75 -13.71 8.54
N LYS A 421 -15.35 -13.23 9.63
CA LYS A 421 -16.51 -12.32 9.56
C LYS A 421 -16.04 -10.90 9.80
N VAL A 422 -16.03 -10.08 8.75
CA VAL A 422 -15.44 -8.73 8.85
C VAL A 422 -16.31 -7.77 9.66
N ARG A 423 -17.63 -8.01 9.74
CA ARG A 423 -18.57 -7.23 10.55
C ARG A 423 -18.34 -7.36 12.06
N GLU A 424 -17.76 -8.48 12.51
CA GLU A 424 -17.41 -8.71 13.92
C GLU A 424 -16.09 -7.99 14.32
N LEU A 425 -15.42 -7.29 13.39
CA LEU A 425 -14.20 -6.56 13.70
C LEU A 425 -14.50 -5.25 14.44
N PRO A 426 -13.70 -4.90 15.47
CA PRO A 426 -13.73 -3.56 16.03
C PRO A 426 -13.27 -2.54 14.99
N VAL A 427 -14.06 -1.49 14.81
CA VAL A 427 -13.85 -0.36 13.90
C VAL A 427 -13.16 0.79 14.61
N ILE A 428 -13.51 1.12 15.86
CA ILE A 428 -12.92 2.25 16.57
C ILE A 428 -11.54 1.85 17.11
N LEU A 429 -10.53 2.66 16.80
CA LEU A 429 -9.18 2.48 17.35
C LEU A 429 -9.17 2.94 18.81
N LYS A 430 -8.77 2.03 19.70
CA LYS A 430 -8.44 2.33 21.09
C LYS A 430 -6.94 2.19 21.27
N SER A 431 -6.23 3.30 21.41
CA SER A 431 -4.76 3.31 21.50
C SER A 431 -4.29 4.31 22.56
N PRO A 432 -3.70 3.83 23.67
CA PRO A 432 -3.08 4.71 24.67
C PRO A 432 -1.92 5.54 24.10
N LYS A 433 -1.20 5.02 23.09
CA LYS A 433 -0.09 5.75 22.44
C LYS A 433 -0.54 7.08 21.84
N PHE A 434 -1.78 7.13 21.35
CA PHE A 434 -2.35 8.30 20.69
C PHE A 434 -3.46 8.95 21.52
N ASN A 435 -3.74 8.46 22.73
CA ASN A 435 -4.87 8.90 23.55
C ASN A 435 -6.22 8.93 22.78
N VAL A 436 -6.48 7.96 21.90
CA VAL A 436 -7.73 7.92 21.12
C VAL A 436 -8.66 6.76 21.50
N PRO A 437 -9.98 6.98 21.44
CA PRO A 437 -10.64 8.28 21.25
C PRO A 437 -10.66 9.06 22.57
N ALA A 438 -10.41 10.37 22.53
CA ALA A 438 -10.51 11.25 23.70
C ALA A 438 -10.73 12.70 23.30
N ILE A 439 -11.23 13.50 24.24
CA ILE A 439 -11.12 14.96 24.16
C ILE A 439 -9.77 15.32 24.77
N VAL A 440 -9.00 16.16 24.07
CA VAL A 440 -7.72 16.69 24.55
C VAL A 440 -7.77 18.20 24.65
N ASP A 441 -6.96 18.72 25.57
CA ASP A 441 -6.74 20.15 25.72
C ASP A 441 -5.93 20.70 24.53
N PRO A 442 -6.34 21.84 23.93
CA PRO A 442 -5.65 22.36 22.74
C PRO A 442 -4.22 22.81 23.03
N ALA A 443 -3.91 23.23 24.26
CA ALA A 443 -2.59 23.71 24.63
C ALA A 443 -1.65 22.56 25.05
N SER A 444 -2.10 21.68 25.95
CA SER A 444 -1.24 20.59 26.44
C SER A 444 -1.25 19.34 25.56
N GLN A 445 -2.28 19.16 24.72
CA GLN A 445 -2.56 17.94 23.96
C GLN A 445 -2.80 16.69 24.83
N ASP A 446 -3.05 16.88 26.14
CA ASP A 446 -3.37 15.80 27.06
C ASP A 446 -4.88 15.56 27.15
N PRO A 447 -5.33 14.33 27.47
CA PRO A 447 -6.74 14.04 27.72
C PRO A 447 -7.33 14.92 28.81
N VAL A 448 -8.52 15.46 28.56
CA VAL A 448 -9.24 16.28 29.55
C VAL A 448 -9.74 15.41 30.69
N ASN A 449 -9.62 15.92 31.92
CA ASN A 449 -10.36 15.37 33.05
C ASN A 449 -11.77 15.97 33.06
N GLY A 450 -12.77 15.22 33.51
CA GLY A 450 -14.20 15.55 33.40
C GLY A 450 -14.70 16.91 33.96
N SER A 451 -13.82 17.78 34.44
CA SER A 451 -14.12 19.12 34.96
C SER A 451 -13.58 20.27 34.10
N ALA A 452 -12.88 19.98 32.99
CA ALA A 452 -12.32 21.00 32.12
C ALA A 452 -13.42 21.93 31.55
N THR A 453 -13.19 23.24 31.60
CA THR A 453 -14.13 24.27 31.17
C THR A 453 -13.53 25.08 30.02
N TYR A 454 -14.33 25.26 28.97
CA TYR A 454 -13.92 25.91 27.73
C TYR A 454 -14.95 26.97 27.33
N ASN A 455 -14.49 28.14 26.86
CA ASN A 455 -15.39 29.20 26.36
C ASN A 455 -15.63 29.12 24.85
N LEU A 456 -14.83 28.32 24.13
CA LEU A 456 -14.88 28.08 22.68
C LEU A 456 -14.59 29.30 21.78
N GLN A 457 -14.25 30.45 22.35
CA GLN A 457 -14.07 31.73 21.64
C GLN A 457 -12.71 31.86 20.96
N THR A 458 -11.67 31.28 21.56
CA THR A 458 -10.29 31.34 21.07
C THR A 458 -9.74 29.93 20.86
N GLU A 459 -8.72 29.78 20.01
CA GLU A 459 -8.15 28.47 19.64
C GLU A 459 -7.64 27.68 20.86
N ASP A 460 -7.07 28.37 21.86
CA ASP A 460 -6.61 27.79 23.14
C ASP A 460 -7.76 27.44 24.10
N GLN A 461 -8.99 27.80 23.76
CA GLN A 461 -10.22 27.48 24.49
C GLN A 461 -11.17 26.59 23.69
N GLN A 462 -10.68 25.97 22.61
CA GLN A 462 -11.44 25.04 21.77
C GLN A 462 -10.87 23.63 21.95
N PRO A 463 -11.53 22.75 22.73
CA PRO A 463 -11.05 21.39 22.94
C PRO A 463 -11.08 20.59 21.65
N ILE A 464 -10.18 19.61 21.52
CA ILE A 464 -10.04 18.80 20.31
C ILE A 464 -10.50 17.39 20.62
N PHE A 465 -11.46 16.86 19.84
CA PHE A 465 -11.78 15.45 19.86
C PHE A 465 -10.84 14.70 18.92
N GLN A 466 -9.97 13.85 19.48
CA GLN A 466 -9.09 12.97 18.72
C GLN A 466 -9.71 11.57 18.61
N TYR A 467 -9.66 10.97 17.43
CA TYR A 467 -10.21 9.65 17.16
C TYR A 467 -9.39 8.91 16.11
N GLY A 468 -9.59 7.60 15.99
CA GLY A 468 -8.99 6.82 14.91
C GLY A 468 -9.82 5.60 14.61
N PHE A 469 -9.58 5.02 13.44
CA PHE A 469 -10.24 3.78 13.03
C PHE A 469 -9.27 2.61 12.93
N LYS A 470 -9.62 1.52 13.60
CA LYS A 470 -8.94 0.23 13.59
C LYS A 470 -9.17 -0.51 12.27
N ALA A 471 -10.40 -0.44 11.76
CA ALA A 471 -10.82 -0.91 10.44
C ALA A 471 -11.42 0.26 9.67
N GLY A 472 -11.58 0.17 8.34
CA GLY A 472 -12.26 1.21 7.58
C GLY A 472 -13.74 1.32 7.96
N THR A 473 -14.32 2.49 7.69
CA THR A 473 -15.75 2.75 7.90
C THR A 473 -16.34 3.55 6.75
N ALA A 474 -17.50 3.13 6.27
CA ALA A 474 -18.24 3.88 5.25
C ALA A 474 -18.86 5.16 5.82
N LEU A 475 -19.14 5.19 7.13
CA LEU A 475 -19.77 6.32 7.81
C LEU A 475 -19.34 6.38 9.27
N ALA A 476 -18.82 7.53 9.69
CA ALA A 476 -18.66 7.87 11.09
C ALA A 476 -19.28 9.24 11.39
N THR A 477 -19.92 9.35 12.55
CA THR A 477 -20.52 10.60 13.02
C THR A 477 -19.89 10.98 14.34
N ILE A 478 -19.52 12.26 14.46
CA ILE A 478 -18.99 12.86 15.67
C ILE A 478 -20.05 13.85 16.13
N ASP A 479 -20.77 13.48 17.17
CA ASP A 479 -21.95 14.19 17.64
C ASP A 479 -21.72 14.73 19.06
N LEU A 480 -22.21 15.94 19.32
CA LEU A 480 -22.25 16.52 20.66
C LEU A 480 -23.52 16.05 21.38
N ILE A 481 -23.39 15.66 22.63
CA ILE A 481 -24.51 15.25 23.49
C ILE A 481 -24.40 15.88 24.88
N TYR A 482 -25.51 15.96 25.62
CA TYR A 482 -25.47 16.36 27.03
C TYR A 482 -24.84 15.29 27.93
N ALA A 483 -24.10 15.73 28.96
CA ALA A 483 -23.32 14.86 29.84
C ALA A 483 -24.15 13.89 30.71
N ASN A 484 -25.46 14.13 30.85
CA ASN A 484 -26.41 13.27 31.60
C ASN A 484 -26.67 11.91 30.92
N SER A 485 -26.25 11.75 29.67
CA SER A 485 -26.44 10.52 28.91
C SER A 485 -25.31 9.52 29.19
N THR A 486 -25.68 8.28 29.55
CA THR A 486 -24.70 7.29 30.06
C THR A 486 -24.50 6.07 29.16
N THR A 487 -25.30 5.87 28.11
CA THR A 487 -25.22 4.66 27.27
C THR A 487 -25.13 4.98 25.77
N ALA A 488 -23.99 4.69 25.14
CA ALA A 488 -23.66 5.00 23.75
C ALA A 488 -24.57 4.32 22.67
N THR A 489 -25.39 3.34 23.04
CA THR A 489 -26.18 2.51 22.11
C THR A 489 -27.65 2.92 21.96
N SER A 490 -28.15 3.86 22.76
CA SER A 490 -29.57 4.29 22.72
C SER A 490 -29.83 5.55 21.87
N PHE A 491 -28.81 6.13 21.26
CA PHE A 491 -28.91 7.40 20.53
C PHE A 491 -29.54 7.26 19.14
N ARG A 492 -30.54 8.08 18.83
CA ARG A 492 -31.13 8.25 17.49
C ARG A 492 -30.96 9.69 17.01
N ARG A 493 -30.59 9.88 15.73
CA ARG A 493 -30.36 11.21 15.15
C ARG A 493 -31.66 12.04 15.05
N ASP A 494 -32.79 11.37 14.87
CA ASP A 494 -34.10 12.03 14.72
C ASP A 494 -34.74 12.47 16.06
N ALA A 495 -34.07 12.24 17.20
CA ALA A 495 -34.68 12.41 18.53
C ALA A 495 -34.80 13.87 18.99
N ALA A 496 -34.09 14.82 18.38
CA ALA A 496 -34.00 16.20 18.87
C ALA A 496 -34.98 17.20 18.22
N HIS A 497 -35.94 16.72 17.42
CA HIS A 497 -36.75 17.58 16.56
C HIS A 497 -37.79 18.49 17.25
N SER A 498 -37.95 18.47 18.57
CA SER A 498 -39.13 19.10 19.19
C SER A 498 -38.97 19.82 20.53
N SER A 499 -37.79 20.29 20.96
CA SER A 499 -37.73 21.07 22.20
C SER A 499 -36.99 22.40 22.08
N SER A 500 -37.62 23.42 22.66
CA SER A 500 -37.16 24.81 22.72
C SER A 500 -36.34 25.13 23.99
N SER A 501 -35.98 24.12 24.78
CA SER A 501 -35.14 24.28 25.97
C SER A 501 -34.27 23.04 26.24
N ALA A 502 -33.03 23.26 26.71
CA ALA A 502 -32.09 22.20 27.10
C ALA A 502 -32.62 21.29 28.21
N ALA A 503 -33.61 21.77 28.99
CA ALA A 503 -34.25 21.02 30.08
C ALA A 503 -35.27 19.97 29.59
N ASP A 504 -35.74 20.06 28.35
CA ASP A 504 -36.78 19.19 27.78
C ASP A 504 -36.22 18.10 26.84
N VAL A 505 -34.89 18.01 26.70
CA VAL A 505 -34.22 17.07 25.81
C VAL A 505 -34.01 15.72 26.56
N PRO A 506 -34.56 14.59 26.08
CA PRO A 506 -34.40 13.30 26.74
C PRO A 506 -32.92 12.90 26.87
N ALA A 507 -32.56 12.21 27.96
CA ALA A 507 -31.27 11.53 28.07
C ALA A 507 -31.10 10.58 26.87
N GLY A 508 -30.00 10.70 26.13
CA GLY A 508 -29.79 9.96 24.88
C GLY A 508 -30.12 10.73 23.60
N ALA A 509 -30.42 12.04 23.66
CA ALA A 509 -30.59 12.87 22.47
C ALA A 509 -29.27 13.48 21.99
N ILE A 510 -29.15 13.64 20.67
CA ILE A 510 -28.04 14.33 20.03
C ILE A 510 -28.32 15.82 20.02
N VAL A 511 -27.41 16.61 20.59
CA VAL A 511 -27.50 18.07 20.60
C VAL A 511 -27.26 18.58 19.18
N GLY A 512 -26.22 18.06 18.52
CA GLY A 512 -25.99 18.22 17.08
C GLY A 512 -24.65 17.62 16.64
N ASN A 513 -24.39 17.71 15.34
CA ASN A 513 -23.24 17.14 14.68
C ASN A 513 -22.04 18.12 14.73
N LEU A 514 -20.87 17.61 15.08
CA LEU A 514 -19.60 18.32 15.00
C LEU A 514 -18.91 18.01 13.67
N ASP A 515 -18.95 16.75 13.24
CA ASP A 515 -18.41 16.31 11.97
C ASP A 515 -19.04 14.99 11.50
N THR A 516 -19.02 14.76 10.19
CA THR A 516 -19.44 13.49 9.56
C THR A 516 -18.39 13.07 8.54
N VAL A 517 -17.83 11.88 8.77
CA VAL A 517 -16.79 11.31 7.93
C VAL A 517 -17.40 10.18 7.10
N VAL A 518 -17.16 10.20 5.79
CA VAL A 518 -17.59 9.15 4.86
C VAL A 518 -16.40 8.45 4.24
N TRP A 519 -16.50 7.14 4.04
CA TRP A 519 -15.49 6.31 3.36
C TRP A 519 -14.06 6.51 3.88
N ASN A 520 -13.90 6.40 5.20
CA ASN A 520 -12.59 6.55 5.85
C ASN A 520 -11.87 5.20 5.94
N ALA A 521 -10.58 5.19 5.61
CA ALA A 521 -9.73 4.04 5.81
C ALA A 521 -9.31 3.91 7.29
N ARG A 522 -8.61 2.82 7.63
CA ARG A 522 -7.99 2.68 8.97
C ARG A 522 -6.96 3.81 9.21
N SER A 523 -6.92 4.30 10.45
CA SER A 523 -6.05 5.39 10.94
C SER A 523 -4.89 4.82 11.78
N TYR A 524 -4.03 4.01 11.16
CA TYR A 524 -2.98 3.27 11.90
C TYR A 524 -1.79 4.13 12.35
N ASP A 525 -1.51 5.22 11.64
CA ASP A 525 -0.33 6.08 11.80
C ASP A 525 -0.67 7.53 12.20
N THR A 526 -1.82 8.05 11.77
CA THR A 526 -2.28 9.41 12.07
C THR A 526 -3.75 9.41 12.50
N PRO A 527 -4.06 9.74 13.77
CA PRO A 527 -5.43 9.93 14.23
C PRO A 527 -6.13 11.10 13.50
N GLY A 528 -7.45 11.01 13.36
CA GLY A 528 -8.30 12.12 12.97
C GLY A 528 -8.58 13.05 14.14
N THR A 529 -8.90 14.30 13.84
CA THR A 529 -9.23 15.33 14.84
C THR A 529 -10.46 16.12 14.43
N VAL A 530 -11.25 16.54 15.42
CA VAL A 530 -12.32 17.53 15.26
C VAL A 530 -12.12 18.60 16.33
N THR A 531 -11.84 19.83 15.93
CA THR A 531 -11.83 20.96 16.86
C THR A 531 -13.25 21.34 17.22
N ILE A 532 -13.57 21.34 18.51
CA ILE A 532 -14.89 21.73 19.02
C ILE A 532 -14.91 23.26 19.12
N THR A 533 -15.48 23.90 18.09
CA THR A 533 -15.65 25.36 18.03
C THR A 533 -16.97 25.79 18.65
N GLU A 534 -17.30 27.09 18.64
CA GLU A 534 -18.64 27.56 19.03
C GLU A 534 -19.79 26.98 18.17
N LYS A 535 -19.47 26.37 17.02
CA LYS A 535 -20.45 25.90 16.05
C LYS A 535 -20.62 24.39 16.06
N MET A 536 -21.87 24.01 15.86
CA MET A 536 -22.36 22.65 15.62
C MET A 536 -23.44 22.72 14.53
N TYR A 537 -23.83 21.58 13.98
CA TYR A 537 -24.80 21.50 12.89
C TYR A 537 -25.98 20.61 13.29
N ASP A 538 -27.20 21.02 12.94
CA ASP A 538 -28.35 20.13 13.07
C ASP A 538 -28.45 19.13 11.90
N ASP A 539 -29.48 18.29 11.92
CA ASP A 539 -29.75 17.28 10.90
C ASP A 539 -29.99 17.87 9.50
N ARG A 540 -30.38 19.15 9.42
CA ARG A 540 -30.56 19.91 8.18
C ARG A 540 -29.31 20.65 7.76
N ASN A 541 -28.18 20.38 8.43
CA ASN A 541 -26.90 21.02 8.23
C ASN A 541 -26.92 22.55 8.48
N VAL A 542 -27.83 23.01 9.34
CA VAL A 542 -27.89 24.42 9.75
C VAL A 542 -26.99 24.62 10.95
N SER A 543 -26.10 25.62 10.87
CA SER A 543 -25.20 25.96 11.97
C SER A 543 -26.00 26.50 13.17
N LYS A 544 -25.70 25.93 14.34
CA LYS A 544 -26.16 26.39 15.66
C LYS A 544 -24.95 26.67 16.53
N THR A 545 -25.16 27.54 17.51
CA THR A 545 -24.15 27.84 18.51
C THR A 545 -24.26 26.87 19.69
N ILE A 546 -23.12 26.37 20.17
CA ILE A 546 -23.07 25.55 21.39
C ILE A 546 -23.36 26.47 22.57
N GLU A 547 -24.37 26.13 23.37
CA GLU A 547 -24.77 26.88 24.56
C GLU A 547 -24.01 26.45 25.81
N ASP A 548 -24.03 27.25 26.87
CA ASP A 548 -23.45 26.89 28.17
C ASP A 548 -24.05 25.57 28.69
N GLY A 549 -23.20 24.66 29.17
CA GLY A 549 -23.66 23.35 29.64
C GLY A 549 -22.54 22.31 29.82
N GLU A 550 -22.92 21.13 30.29
CA GLU A 550 -22.03 19.97 30.37
C GLU A 550 -22.27 19.02 29.19
N TYR A 551 -21.22 18.67 28.47
CA TYR A 551 -21.29 17.90 27.23
C TYR A 551 -20.35 16.70 27.22
N ARG A 552 -20.63 15.77 26.32
CA ARG A 552 -19.74 14.68 25.88
C ARG A 552 -19.76 14.62 24.36
N VAL A 553 -18.75 14.00 23.77
CA VAL A 553 -18.70 13.65 22.35
C VAL A 553 -19.05 12.18 22.18
N LEU A 554 -20.03 11.92 21.32
CA LEU A 554 -20.43 10.60 20.86
C LEU A 554 -19.81 10.35 19.48
N LEU A 555 -18.90 9.39 19.39
CA LEU A 555 -18.41 8.85 18.13
C LEU A 555 -19.20 7.59 17.80
N ARG A 556 -19.79 7.53 16.60
CA ARG A 556 -20.40 6.31 16.06
C ARG A 556 -19.76 5.99 14.73
N ALA A 557 -19.22 4.78 14.60
CA ALA A 557 -18.61 4.30 13.37
C ALA A 557 -19.39 3.08 12.87
N LEU A 558 -19.85 3.13 11.62
CA LEU A 558 -20.56 2.02 10.99
C LEU A 558 -19.61 0.82 10.85
N LYS A 559 -20.05 -0.34 11.33
CA LYS A 559 -19.38 -1.61 11.14
C LYS A 559 -19.32 -1.94 9.65
N LEU A 560 -18.28 -2.65 9.25
CA LEU A 560 -18.16 -3.16 7.89
C LEU A 560 -19.43 -3.93 7.52
N ARG A 561 -20.00 -3.61 6.35
CA ARG A 561 -21.24 -4.21 5.84
C ARG A 561 -22.50 -3.91 6.69
N GLY A 562 -22.43 -2.95 7.60
CA GLY A 562 -23.56 -2.51 8.41
C GLY A 562 -24.58 -1.68 7.63
N ASP A 563 -25.83 -1.73 8.05
CA ASP A 563 -26.89 -0.83 7.57
C ASP A 563 -26.80 0.52 8.32
N PRO A 564 -26.57 1.65 7.63
CA PRO A 564 -26.52 2.96 8.29
C PRO A 564 -27.84 3.37 8.96
N ASN A 565 -28.95 2.67 8.67
CA ASN A 565 -30.25 2.90 9.30
C ASN A 565 -30.48 2.03 10.55
N ASP A 566 -29.64 1.03 10.83
CA ASP A 566 -29.73 0.21 12.05
C ASP A 566 -28.67 0.64 13.09
N PRO A 567 -29.06 1.22 14.23
CA PRO A 567 -28.13 1.59 15.30
C PRO A 567 -27.25 0.45 15.82
N LYS A 568 -27.68 -0.82 15.69
CA LYS A 568 -26.88 -2.00 16.11
C LYS A 568 -25.63 -2.22 15.26
N ASP A 569 -25.64 -1.63 14.06
CA ASP A 569 -24.54 -1.73 13.11
C ASP A 569 -23.47 -0.68 13.32
N PHE A 570 -23.61 0.17 14.34
CA PHE A 570 -22.54 1.07 14.76
C PHE A 570 -21.74 0.48 15.92
N GLU A 571 -20.42 0.68 15.90
CA GLU A 571 -19.62 0.73 17.11
C GLU A 571 -19.64 2.16 17.64
N SER A 572 -19.89 2.33 18.92
CA SER A 572 -20.02 3.65 19.54
C SER A 572 -18.99 3.84 20.65
N PHE A 573 -18.50 5.07 20.78
CA PHE A 573 -17.67 5.53 21.88
C PHE A 573 -18.25 6.83 22.46
N LEU A 574 -18.19 6.96 23.79
CA LEU A 574 -18.60 8.17 24.49
C LEU A 574 -17.40 8.73 25.25
N SER A 575 -17.07 10.00 25.01
CA SER A 575 -15.94 10.66 25.65
C SER A 575 -16.18 10.93 27.14
N GLU A 576 -15.11 11.32 27.82
CA GLU A 576 -15.20 12.07 29.08
C GLU A 576 -16.00 13.35 28.90
N LYS A 577 -16.58 13.84 30.00
CA LYS A 577 -17.39 15.05 29.99
C LYS A 577 -16.52 16.31 29.98
N PHE A 578 -17.05 17.42 29.47
CA PHE A 578 -16.43 18.74 29.56
C PHE A 578 -17.51 19.81 29.71
N VAL A 579 -17.11 21.01 30.16
CA VAL A 579 -18.03 22.12 30.41
C VAL A 579 -17.79 23.21 29.37
N VAL A 580 -18.88 23.71 28.79
CA VAL A 580 -18.86 24.93 27.98
C VAL A 580 -19.41 26.07 28.83
N LYS A 581 -18.63 27.16 28.92
CA LYS A 581 -19.02 28.39 29.61
C LYS A 581 -18.50 29.59 28.85
N ARG A 582 -19.38 30.26 28.11
CA ARG A 582 -19.03 31.34 27.17
C ARG A 582 -18.84 32.70 27.84
N LYS A 583 -19.15 32.82 29.14
CA LYS A 583 -19.02 34.06 29.93
C LYS A 583 -18.31 33.87 31.27
#